data_AF-A0A139MRG1-F1
#
_entry.id   AF-A0A139MRG1-F1
#
_cell.length_a   1.000
_cell.length_b   1.000
_cell.length_c   1.000
_cell.angle_alpha   90.00
_cell.angle_beta   90.00
_cell.angle_gamma   90.00
#
_symmetry.space_group_name_H-M   'P 1'
#
loop_
_entity.id
_entity.type
_entity.pdbx_description
1 polymer ?
#
loop_
_entity_poly.entity_id
_entity_poly.type
_entity_poly.pdbx_seq_one_letter_code
_entity_poly.pdbx_strand_id
1 'polypeptide(L)' 'MELTVQARNSRAVHLYEKFGFKIEATKERGAKTKDGEFLDVYLMSRLID' A
#
# COMPACT_ATOMS: atom_id res chain seq x y z
N MET A 1 13.68 -1.16 1.18
CA MET A 1 12.76 -1.59 0.11
C MET A 1 11.43 -0.87 0.26
N GLU A 2 10.77 -0.55 -0.85
CA GLU A 2 9.47 0.13 -0.89
C GLU A 2 8.48 -0.58 -1.82
N LEU A 3 7.19 -0.40 -1.56
CA LEU A 3 6.08 -0.89 -2.38
C LEU A 3 4.83 -0.02 -2.21
N THR A 4 3.88 -0.16 -3.13
CA THR A 4 2.53 0.39 -2.98
C THR A 4 1.50 -0.72 -2.88
N VAL A 5 0.51 -0.56 -2.00
CA VAL A 5 -0.59 -1.50 -1.83
C VAL A 5 -1.92 -0.75 -1.79
N GLN A 6 -2.98 -1.30 -2.39
CA GLN A 6 -4.31 -0.70 -2.30
C GLN A 6 -4.75 -0.61 -0.84
N ALA A 7 -5.21 0.57 -0.40
CA ALA A 7 -5.58 0.81 1.00
C ALA A 7 -6.71 -0.13 1.47
N ARG A 8 -7.64 -0.47 0.58
CA ARG A 8 -8.72 -1.43 0.84
C ARG A 8 -8.27 -2.90 0.99
N ASN A 9 -7.05 -3.24 0.56
CA ASN A 9 -6.55 -4.62 0.63
C ASN A 9 -5.92 -4.89 2.00
N SER A 10 -6.76 -4.97 3.03
CA SER A 10 -6.34 -5.17 4.41
C SER A 10 -5.48 -6.42 4.61
N ARG A 11 -5.74 -7.49 3.86
CA ARG A 11 -4.92 -8.72 3.88
C ARG A 11 -3.48 -8.48 3.46
N ALA A 12 -3.26 -7.76 2.36
CA ALA A 12 -1.91 -7.47 1.89
C ALA A 12 -1.19 -6.49 2.83
N VAL A 13 -1.90 -5.48 3.35
CA VAL A 13 -1.37 -4.55 4.35
C VAL A 13 -0.87 -5.31 5.58
N HIS A 14 -1.71 -6.15 6.19
CA HIS A 14 -1.35 -6.94 7.37
C HIS A 14 -0.18 -7.90 7.09
N LEU A 15 -0.11 -8.47 5.89
CA LEU A 15 1.01 -9.31 5.48
C LEU A 15 2.32 -8.52 5.48
N TYR A 16 2.33 -7.34 4.86
CA TYR A 16 3.54 -6.51 4.78
C TYR A 16 3.93 -5.94 6.15
N GLU A 17 2.97 -5.53 6.98
CA GLU A 17 3.22 -5.15 8.38
C GLU A 17 3.88 -6.28 9.17
N LYS A 18 3.39 -7.53 9.01
CA LYS A 18 4.01 -8.71 9.64
C LYS A 18 5.44 -8.95 9.15
N PHE A 19 5.76 -8.59 7.91
CA PHE A 19 7.12 -8.63 7.38
C PHE A 19 7.94 -7.38 7.73
N GLY A 20 7.45 -6.49 8.60
CA GLY A 20 8.20 -5.34 9.09
C GLY A 20 8.17 -4.11 8.17
N PHE A 21 7.27 -4.09 7.18
CA PHE A 21 6.99 -2.86 6.43
C PHE A 21 6.12 -1.91 7.25
N LYS A 22 6.31 -0.61 7.06
CA LYS A 22 5.53 0.47 7.68
C LYS A 22 4.87 1.30 6.61
N ILE A 23 3.66 1.79 6.88
CA ILE A 23 3.00 2.78 6.03
C ILE A 23 3.70 4.13 6.23
N GLU A 24 4.19 4.72 5.15
CA GLU A 24 4.85 6.03 5.17
C GLU A 24 3.93 7.14 4.68
N ALA A 25 3.05 6.83 3.72
CA ALA A 25 2.11 7.78 3.16
C ALA A 25 0.86 7.09 2.62
N THR A 26 -0.23 7.86 2.56
CA THR A 26 -1.45 7.50 1.82
C THR A 26 -1.53 8.40 0.59
N LYS A 27 -1.62 7.79 -0.59
CA LYS A 27 -1.84 8.52 -1.84
C LYS A 27 -3.29 8.36 -2.25
N GLU A 28 -4.05 9.45 -2.14
CA GLU A 28 -5.41 9.52 -2.62
C GLU A 28 -5.44 9.26 -4.13
N ARG A 29 -6.40 8.43 -4.57
CA ARG A 29 -6.59 8.08 -5.99
C ARG A 29 -5.32 7.52 -6.67
N GLY A 30 -4.46 6.86 -5.91
CA GLY A 30 -3.17 6.35 -6.40
C GLY A 30 -3.27 5.15 -7.35
N ALA A 31 -4.42 4.50 -7.47
CA ALA A 31 -4.70 3.47 -8.48
C ALA A 31 -6.05 3.72 -9.16
N LYS A 32 -6.18 3.26 -10.41
CA LYS A 32 -7.43 3.30 -11.16
C LYS A 32 -7.86 1.89 -11.54
N THR A 33 -9.11 1.52 -11.26
CA THR A 33 -9.66 0.22 -11.67
C THR A 33 -9.95 0.22 -13.18
N LYS A 34 -10.19 -0.97 -13.73
CA LYS A 34 -10.64 -1.11 -15.13
C LYS A 34 -11.97 -0.39 -15.37
N ASP A 35 -12.81 -0.31 -14.34
CA ASP A 35 -14.13 0.33 -14.37
C ASP A 35 -14.07 1.85 -14.13
N GLY A 36 -12.87 2.41 -13.94
CA GLY A 36 -12.65 3.84 -13.84
C GLY A 36 -12.67 4.42 -12.44
N GLU A 37 -12.89 3.60 -11.41
CA GLU A 37 -12.85 4.01 -10.02
C GLU A 37 -11.43 4.32 -9.56
N PHE A 38 -11.28 5.39 -8.81
CA PHE A 38 -10.02 5.72 -8.15
C PHE A 38 -9.96 5.08 -6.77
N LEU A 39 -8.81 4.49 -6.46
CA LEU A 39 -8.55 3.84 -5.19
C LEU A 39 -7.31 4.44 -4.55
N ASP A 40 -7.38 4.60 -3.23
CA ASP A 40 -6.24 5.02 -2.44
C ASP A 40 -5.24 3.87 -2.32
N VAL A 41 -3.96 4.24 -2.22
CA VAL A 41 -2.87 3.30 -2.01
C VAL A 41 -1.99 3.77 -0.86
N TYR A 42 -1.50 2.83 -0.08
CA TYR A 42 -0.44 3.07 0.89
C TYR A 42 0.92 2.90 0.21
N LEU A 43 1.81 3.86 0.42
CA LEU A 43 3.25 3.67 0.25
C LEU A 43 3.76 3.01 1.52
N MET A 44 4.35 1.82 1.38
CA MET A 44 4.93 1.09 2.49
C MET A 44 6.41 0.83 2.23
N SER A 45 7.23 0.97 3.28
CA SER A 45 8.66 0.71 3.20
C SER A 45 9.15 -0.16 4.36
N ARG A 46 10.27 -0.84 4.13
CA ARG A 46 11.05 -1.53 5.16
C ARG A 46 12.51 -1.18 4.97
N LEU A 47 13.14 -0.72 6.04
CA LEU A 47 14.60 -0.56 6.10
C LEU A 47 15.24 -1.95 6.08
N ILE A 48 16.21 -2.12 5.19
CA ILE A 48 17.04 -3.32 5.10
C ILE A 48 18.44 -2.86 5.50
N ASP A 49 18.99 -3.52 6.49
CA ASP A 49 20.36 -3.33 6.99
C ASP A 49 21.28 -4.39 6.34
#